data_AF-A0A7S4CEH0-F1
#
_entry.id   AF-A0A7S4CEH0-F1
#
_cell.length_a   1.000
_cell.length_b   1.000
_cell.length_c   1.000
_cell.angle_alpha   90.00
_cell.angle_beta   90.00
_cell.angle_gamma   90.00
#
_symmetry.space_group_name_H-M   'P 1'
#
loop_
_entity.id
_entity.type
_entity.pdbx_description
1 polymer ?
#
loop_
_entity_poly.entity_id
_entity_poly.type
_entity_poly.pdbx_seq_one_letter_code
_entity_poly.pdbx_strand_id
1 'polypeptide(L)'
;MSAAVDRELPLEFQDLLKEAQAATTSGWRQIGCPNGVAIFVKRDPVTGGNMVKGRAVVAVSPAELACCINLQDRYQWDELYLKGHDIEHVENSNAHTISYLAYRSPIKFVNGRDFVLRVARHELDDGTLLIKSQSVDRPAVPPQEGLVRAVIHRAGFVIQPHGAGKSAGTLCCG
;
A
#
# COMPACT_ATOMS: atom_id res chain seq x y z
N MET A 1 -9.00 -29.60 -21.58
CA MET A 1 -9.56 -28.25 -21.75
C MET A 1 -9.64 -27.62 -20.37
N SER A 2 -9.05 -26.44 -20.25
CA SER A 2 -8.61 -25.82 -19.00
C SER A 2 -9.77 -25.53 -18.06
N ALA A 3 -9.68 -26.02 -16.83
CA ALA A 3 -10.50 -25.53 -15.73
C ALA A 3 -10.01 -24.11 -15.42
N ALA A 4 -10.73 -23.11 -15.90
CA ALA A 4 -10.64 -21.76 -15.35
C ALA A 4 -11.05 -21.90 -13.88
N VAL A 5 -10.05 -21.97 -13.01
CA VAL A 5 -10.27 -21.79 -11.58
C VAL A 5 -10.60 -20.31 -11.44
N ASP A 6 -11.89 -19.99 -11.41
CA ASP A 6 -12.37 -18.74 -10.80
C ASP A 6 -11.77 -18.72 -9.39
N ARG A 7 -10.60 -18.11 -9.24
CA ARG A 7 -10.00 -17.92 -7.93
C ARG A 7 -10.72 -16.73 -7.33
N GLU A 8 -11.71 -17.07 -6.51
CA GLU A 8 -12.41 -16.15 -5.63
C GLU A 8 -11.40 -15.20 -4.96
N LEU A 9 -11.74 -13.90 -4.94
CA LEU A 9 -10.92 -12.84 -4.35
C LEU A 9 -10.43 -13.28 -2.95
N PRO A 10 -9.11 -13.40 -2.71
CA PRO A 10 -8.63 -13.89 -1.43
C PRO A 10 -9.12 -13.01 -0.29
N LEU A 11 -9.60 -13.64 0.79
CA LEU A 11 -10.21 -12.97 1.95
C LEU A 11 -9.35 -11.81 2.49
N GLU A 12 -8.03 -11.96 2.41
CA GLU A 12 -7.09 -10.96 2.89
C GLU A 12 -7.13 -9.63 2.12
N PHE A 13 -7.64 -9.57 0.89
CA PHE A 13 -7.71 -8.34 0.09
C PHE A 13 -9.09 -7.68 0.10
N GLN A 14 -10.11 -8.34 0.66
CA GLN A 14 -11.49 -7.86 0.63
C GLN A 14 -11.66 -6.50 1.34
N ASP A 15 -10.99 -6.30 2.47
CA ASP A 15 -11.01 -5.04 3.20
C ASP A 15 -10.33 -3.90 2.44
N LEU A 16 -9.18 -4.17 1.81
CA LEU A 16 -8.47 -3.22 0.98
C LEU A 16 -9.33 -2.77 -0.19
N LEU A 17 -9.92 -3.71 -0.93
CA LEU A 17 -10.79 -3.41 -2.06
C LEU A 17 -12.04 -2.64 -1.62
N LYS A 18 -12.67 -3.06 -0.52
CA LYS A 18 -13.82 -2.35 0.05
C LYS A 18 -13.48 -0.89 0.33
N GLU A 19 -12.35 -0.60 0.99
CA GLU A 19 -11.96 0.78 1.28
C GLU A 19 -11.53 1.56 0.03
N ALA A 20 -10.82 0.90 -0.88
CA ALA A 20 -10.37 1.47 -2.15
C ALA A 20 -11.54 1.85 -3.05
N GLN A 21 -12.63 1.08 -3.06
CA GLN A 21 -13.84 1.33 -3.87
C GLN A 21 -14.88 2.19 -3.16
N ALA A 22 -14.86 2.26 -1.82
CA ALA A 22 -15.85 3.00 -1.02
C ALA A 22 -16.10 4.42 -1.55
N ALA A 23 -17.38 4.75 -1.70
CA ALA A 23 -17.84 6.07 -2.12
C ALA A 23 -17.69 7.11 -0.99
N THR A 24 -17.85 8.38 -1.33
CA THR A 24 -17.85 9.47 -0.34
C THR A 24 -18.98 9.34 0.69
N THR A 25 -20.10 8.72 0.30
CA THR A 25 -21.23 8.42 1.19
C THR A 25 -20.89 7.39 2.26
N SER A 26 -19.76 6.67 2.17
CA SER A 26 -19.31 5.68 3.16
C SER A 26 -18.46 6.28 4.29
N GLY A 27 -18.64 7.58 4.59
CA GLY A 27 -17.88 8.32 5.60
C GLY A 27 -16.53 8.87 5.11
N TRP A 28 -16.17 8.63 3.85
CA TRP A 28 -14.99 9.22 3.23
C TRP A 28 -15.28 10.65 2.76
N ARG A 29 -14.54 11.63 3.28
CA ARG A 29 -14.65 13.03 2.85
C ARG A 29 -13.46 13.41 2.00
N GLN A 30 -13.70 13.94 0.81
CA GLN A 30 -12.62 14.50 -0.02
C GLN A 30 -12.10 15.79 0.63
N ILE A 31 -10.78 15.92 0.73
CA ILE A 31 -10.11 17.08 1.34
C ILE A 31 -9.25 17.86 0.35
N GLY A 32 -9.04 17.33 -0.87
CA GLY A 32 -8.31 18.03 -1.93
C GLY A 32 -8.15 17.22 -3.20
N CYS A 33 -7.58 17.85 -4.23
CA CYS A 33 -7.16 17.20 -5.47
C CYS A 33 -5.87 17.83 -6.06
N PRO A 34 -4.76 17.90 -5.29
CA PRO A 34 -3.51 18.46 -5.81
C PRO A 34 -2.94 17.58 -6.93
N ASN A 35 -2.47 18.19 -8.02
CA ASN A 35 -1.79 17.52 -9.13
C ASN A 35 -2.55 16.30 -9.70
N GLY A 36 -3.88 16.34 -9.69
CA GLY A 36 -4.72 15.25 -10.19
C GLY A 36 -4.86 14.04 -9.25
N VAL A 37 -4.40 14.16 -7.99
CA VAL A 37 -4.58 13.13 -6.96
C VAL A 37 -5.72 13.53 -6.03
N ALA A 38 -6.87 12.87 -6.12
CA ALA A 38 -7.98 13.09 -5.20
C ALA A 38 -7.68 12.45 -3.83
N ILE A 39 -7.70 13.27 -2.77
CA ILE A 39 -7.37 12.85 -1.40
C ILE A 39 -8.63 12.83 -0.55
N PHE A 40 -8.86 11.72 0.15
CA PHE A 40 -9.99 11.50 1.03
C PHE A 40 -9.51 11.12 2.43
N VAL A 41 -10.28 11.50 3.44
CA VAL A 41 -10.05 11.15 4.84
C VAL A 41 -11.32 10.55 5.45
N LYS A 42 -11.14 9.56 6.32
CA LYS A 42 -12.19 8.95 7.15
C LYS A 42 -11.63 8.70 8.55
N ARG A 43 -12.45 8.74 9.59
CA ARG A 43 -12.02 8.33 10.92
C ARG A 43 -12.02 6.81 11.01
N ASP A 44 -10.92 6.24 11.48
CA ASP A 44 -10.80 4.81 11.73
C ASP A 44 -11.58 4.47 13.02
N PRO A 45 -12.62 3.62 12.95
CA PRO A 45 -13.39 3.25 14.13
C PRO A 45 -12.60 2.34 15.11
N VAL A 46 -11.54 1.67 14.64
CA VAL A 46 -10.71 0.76 15.43
C VAL A 46 -9.63 1.53 16.18
N THR A 47 -8.89 2.39 15.48
CA THR A 47 -7.73 3.09 16.06
C THR A 47 -8.08 4.49 16.58
N GLY A 48 -9.25 5.02 16.19
CA GLY A 48 -9.63 6.41 16.46
C GLY A 48 -8.84 7.45 15.65
N GLY A 49 -7.85 7.02 14.87
CA GLY A 49 -7.02 7.83 13.99
C GLY A 49 -7.69 8.17 12.65
N ASN A 50 -6.94 8.78 11.74
CA ASN A 50 -7.42 9.07 10.39
C ASN A 50 -6.93 8.00 9.42
N MET A 51 -7.86 7.45 8.65
CA MET A 51 -7.56 6.73 7.41
C MET A 51 -7.46 7.74 6.27
N VAL A 52 -6.51 7.53 5.38
CA VAL A 52 -6.28 8.34 4.17
C VAL A 52 -6.45 7.47 2.94
N LYS A 53 -7.11 8.01 1.92
CA LYS A 53 -7.24 7.40 0.61
C LYS A 53 -6.82 8.39 -0.47
N GLY A 54 -5.92 7.99 -1.35
CA GLY A 54 -5.51 8.77 -2.53
C GLY A 54 -5.94 8.04 -3.80
N ARG A 55 -6.52 8.75 -4.77
CA ARG A 55 -6.89 8.20 -6.08
C ARG A 55 -6.31 9.07 -7.20
N ALA A 56 -5.70 8.43 -8.20
CA ALA A 56 -5.17 9.11 -9.37
C ALA A 56 -5.21 8.23 -10.61
N VAL A 57 -5.21 8.85 -11.79
CA VAL A 57 -4.93 8.17 -13.06
C VAL A 57 -3.52 8.56 -13.50
N VAL A 58 -2.68 7.57 -13.79
CA VAL A 58 -1.29 7.74 -14.18
C VAL A 58 -1.08 7.15 -15.58
N ALA A 59 -0.27 7.80 -16.41
CA ALA A 59 -0.02 7.40 -17.79
C ALA A 59 1.05 6.31 -17.94
N VAL A 60 0.93 5.25 -17.15
CA VAL A 60 1.77 4.05 -17.19
C VAL A 60 0.91 2.80 -16.98
N SER A 61 1.39 1.64 -17.41
CA SER A 61 0.70 0.37 -17.22
C SER A 61 0.62 -0.03 -15.73
N PRO A 62 -0.30 -0.94 -15.35
CA PRO A 62 -0.40 -1.41 -13.97
C PRO A 62 0.92 -1.99 -13.45
N ALA A 63 1.63 -2.75 -14.29
CA ALA A 63 2.91 -3.35 -13.96
C ALA A 63 3.99 -2.29 -13.70
N GLU A 64 4.09 -1.27 -14.56
CA GLU A 64 5.04 -0.17 -14.37
C GLU A 64 4.74 0.61 -13.07
N LEU A 65 3.46 0.90 -12.80
CA LEU A 65 3.08 1.57 -11.55
C LEU A 65 3.39 0.71 -10.32
N ALA A 66 3.17 -0.60 -10.39
CA ALA A 66 3.52 -1.54 -9.33
C ALA A 66 5.04 -1.61 -9.11
N CYS A 67 5.85 -1.54 -10.17
CA CYS A 67 7.30 -1.47 -10.06
C CYS A 67 7.76 -0.23 -9.28
N CYS A 68 7.16 0.95 -9.51
CA CYS A 68 7.50 2.15 -8.76
C CYS A 68 7.23 2.02 -7.24
N ILE A 69 6.31 1.14 -6.83
CA ILE A 69 5.97 0.90 -5.43
C ILE A 69 6.98 -0.05 -4.75
N ASN A 70 7.77 -0.80 -5.52
CA ASN A 70 8.76 -1.72 -4.97
C ASN A 70 9.89 -1.00 -4.21
N LEU A 71 10.44 -1.68 -3.21
CA LEU A 71 11.45 -1.13 -2.30
C LEU A 71 12.73 -0.69 -3.01
N GLN A 72 13.11 -1.42 -4.07
CA GLN A 72 14.36 -1.22 -4.79
C GLN A 72 14.37 0.11 -5.53
N ASP A 73 13.24 0.55 -6.09
CA ASP A 73 13.17 1.79 -6.89
C ASP A 73 12.60 2.97 -6.11
N ARG A 74 12.19 2.75 -4.85
CA ARG A 74 11.55 3.77 -4.01
C ARG A 74 12.43 5.00 -3.78
N TYR A 75 13.75 4.81 -3.71
CA TYR A 75 14.71 5.92 -3.52
C TYR A 75 14.76 6.89 -4.70
N GLN A 76 14.29 6.48 -5.89
CA GLN A 76 14.35 7.31 -7.09
C GLN A 76 13.37 8.48 -7.04
N TRP A 77 12.30 8.36 -6.23
CA TRP A 77 11.20 9.34 -6.23
C TRP A 77 10.70 9.76 -4.85
N ASP A 78 10.99 9.00 -3.78
CA ASP A 78 10.58 9.37 -2.43
C ASP A 78 11.74 9.96 -1.63
N GLU A 79 11.74 11.29 -1.50
CA GLU A 79 12.74 12.05 -0.76
C GLU A 79 12.80 11.70 0.75
N LEU A 80 11.71 11.17 1.31
CA LEU A 80 11.65 10.76 2.71
C LEU A 80 12.18 9.34 2.92
N TYR A 81 12.26 8.52 1.87
CA TYR A 81 12.73 7.15 1.98
C TYR A 81 14.20 7.09 2.41
N LEU A 82 14.49 6.33 3.46
CA LEU A 82 15.84 6.10 3.95
C LEU A 82 16.44 4.83 3.37
N LYS A 83 15.73 3.72 3.55
CA LYS A 83 16.15 2.38 3.14
C LYS A 83 15.01 1.39 3.32
N GLY A 84 15.15 0.25 2.68
CA GLY A 84 14.26 -0.88 2.83
C GLY A 84 14.86 -2.12 2.17
N HIS A 85 14.44 -3.28 2.65
CA HIS A 85 14.87 -4.57 2.14
C HIS A 85 13.87 -5.65 2.56
N ASP A 86 13.79 -6.72 1.79
CA ASP A 86 13.06 -7.91 2.18
C ASP A 86 13.85 -8.69 3.24
N ILE A 87 13.17 -9.09 4.31
CA ILE A 87 13.72 -9.87 5.42
C ILE A 87 13.54 -11.36 5.12
N GLU A 88 12.35 -11.76 4.68
CA GLU A 88 12.01 -13.15 4.36
C GLU A 88 10.93 -13.21 3.28
N HIS A 89 11.01 -14.24 2.46
CA HIS A 89 9.92 -14.68 1.59
C HIS A 89 9.13 -15.74 2.36
N VAL A 90 7.81 -15.59 2.43
CA VAL A 90 6.97 -16.56 3.15
C VAL A 90 6.78 -17.80 2.26
N GLU A 91 7.43 -18.90 2.65
CA GLU A 91 7.36 -20.17 1.92
C GLU A 91 5.90 -20.62 1.70
N ASN A 92 5.61 -21.16 0.51
CA ASN A 92 4.28 -21.57 0.02
C ASN A 92 3.31 -20.46 -0.40
N SER A 93 3.77 -19.21 -0.49
CA SER A 93 3.03 -18.15 -1.16
C SER A 93 3.96 -17.32 -2.03
N ASN A 94 3.77 -17.36 -3.35
CA ASN A 94 4.63 -16.63 -4.30
C ASN A 94 4.50 -15.10 -4.20
N ALA A 95 3.72 -14.59 -3.25
CA ALA A 95 3.31 -13.20 -3.22
C ALA A 95 3.37 -12.54 -1.84
N HIS A 96 3.92 -13.22 -0.82
CA HIS A 96 4.11 -12.62 0.50
C HIS A 96 5.58 -12.45 0.85
N THR A 97 5.92 -11.24 1.26
CA THR A 97 7.24 -10.88 1.80
C THR A 97 7.06 -10.25 3.17
N ILE A 98 8.02 -10.46 4.07
CA ILE A 98 8.20 -9.56 5.21
C ILE A 98 9.32 -8.61 4.85
N SER A 99 9.04 -7.32 4.91
CA SER A 99 9.95 -6.28 4.47
C SER A 99 10.17 -5.22 5.55
N TYR A 100 11.41 -4.75 5.66
CA TYR A 100 11.76 -3.59 6.48
C TYR A 100 11.72 -2.32 5.63
N LEU A 101 11.16 -1.23 6.17
CA LEU A 101 11.23 0.10 5.57
C LEU A 101 11.55 1.16 6.62
N ALA A 102 12.28 2.19 6.24
CA ALA A 102 12.54 3.36 7.06
C ALA A 102 12.36 4.65 6.27
N TYR A 103 11.80 5.67 6.93
CA TYR A 103 11.54 7.00 6.36
C TYR A 103 11.96 8.10 7.33
N ARG A 104 12.47 9.22 6.80
CA ARG A 104 12.65 10.47 7.54
C ARG A 104 11.28 11.09 7.85
N SER A 105 11.21 11.91 8.89
CA SER A 105 10.02 12.75 9.08
C SER A 105 10.08 13.97 8.18
N PRO A 106 8.97 14.37 7.54
CA PRO A 106 8.90 15.67 6.87
C PRO A 106 8.84 16.85 7.87
N ILE A 107 8.65 16.57 9.16
CA ILE A 107 8.53 17.58 10.22
C ILE A 107 9.87 17.69 10.95
N LYS A 108 10.43 18.91 11.02
CA LYS A 108 11.67 19.18 11.76
C LYS A 108 11.54 18.75 13.23
N PHE A 109 12.60 18.18 13.77
CA PHE A 109 12.70 17.68 15.16
C PHE A 109 11.75 16.52 15.51
N VAL A 110 11.09 15.93 14.53
CA VAL A 110 10.31 14.71 14.72
C VAL A 110 11.11 13.54 14.17
N ASN A 111 11.29 12.49 14.97
CA ASN A 111 12.05 11.30 14.55
C ASN A 111 11.42 10.64 13.32
N GLY A 112 12.27 10.03 12.48
CA GLY A 112 11.82 9.20 11.38
C GLY A 112 11.06 7.96 11.88
N ARG A 113 10.43 7.24 10.96
CA ARG A 113 9.68 6.02 11.29
C ARG A 113 10.30 4.83 10.61
N ASP A 114 10.31 3.70 11.30
CA ASP A 114 10.56 2.41 10.68
C ASP A 114 9.34 1.49 10.78
N PHE A 115 9.31 0.53 9.87
CA PHE A 115 8.21 -0.41 9.68
C PHE A 115 8.77 -1.80 9.40
N VAL A 116 8.09 -2.82 9.94
CA VAL A 116 8.24 -4.21 9.53
C VAL A 116 6.88 -4.65 9.01
N LEU A 117 6.77 -4.85 7.71
CA LEU A 117 5.49 -5.07 7.03
C LEU A 117 5.44 -6.46 6.42
N ARG A 118 4.35 -7.18 6.63
CA ARG A 118 3.94 -8.25 5.72
C ARG A 118 3.30 -7.61 4.50
N VAL A 119 3.87 -7.85 3.33
CA VAL A 119 3.38 -7.36 2.05
C VAL A 119 2.84 -8.54 1.25
N ALA A 120 1.56 -8.50 0.89
CA ALA A 120 0.89 -9.49 0.05
C ALA A 120 0.59 -8.89 -1.32
N ARG A 121 0.78 -9.64 -2.40
CA ARG A 121 0.47 -9.23 -3.77
C ARG A 121 -0.52 -10.19 -4.42
N HIS A 122 -1.39 -9.68 -5.27
CA HIS A 122 -2.32 -10.51 -6.04
C HIS A 122 -2.70 -9.80 -7.34
N GLU A 123 -2.87 -10.56 -8.41
CA GLU A 123 -3.35 -10.07 -9.70
C GLU A 123 -4.71 -10.73 -9.99
N LEU A 124 -5.71 -9.90 -10.27
CA LEU A 124 -7.03 -10.36 -10.69
C LEU A 124 -7.05 -10.61 -12.20
N ASP A 125 -8.03 -11.39 -12.67
CA ASP A 125 -8.17 -11.76 -14.08
C ASP A 125 -8.38 -10.56 -15.02
N ASP A 126 -8.86 -9.42 -14.49
CA ASP A 126 -9.02 -8.18 -15.23
C ASP A 126 -7.73 -7.35 -15.35
N GLY A 127 -6.61 -7.85 -14.82
CA GLY A 127 -5.31 -7.17 -14.77
C GLY A 127 -5.16 -6.17 -13.62
N THR A 128 -6.11 -6.14 -12.67
CA THR A 128 -5.99 -5.35 -11.45
C THR A 128 -4.92 -5.95 -10.52
N LEU A 129 -3.97 -5.12 -10.11
CA LEU A 129 -2.94 -5.49 -9.13
C LEU A 129 -3.35 -5.00 -7.74
N LEU A 130 -3.32 -5.91 -6.77
CA LEU A 130 -3.56 -5.67 -5.37
C LEU A 130 -2.24 -5.82 -4.61
N ILE A 131 -1.87 -4.81 -3.83
CA ILE A 131 -0.70 -4.85 -2.96
C ILE A 131 -1.17 -4.45 -1.57
N LYS A 132 -1.21 -5.39 -0.63
CA LYS A 132 -1.60 -5.12 0.75
C LYS A 132 -0.37 -5.12 1.64
N SER A 133 -0.34 -4.24 2.62
CA SER A 133 0.74 -4.12 3.60
C SER A 133 0.17 -3.94 5.00
N GLN A 134 0.70 -4.67 5.97
CA GLN A 134 0.30 -4.59 7.37
C GLN A 134 1.51 -4.82 8.26
N SER A 135 1.61 -4.08 9.36
CA SER A 135 2.67 -4.29 10.35
C SER A 135 2.60 -5.67 10.97
N VAL A 136 3.77 -6.28 11.17
CA VAL A 136 3.94 -7.53 11.90
C VAL A 136 5.00 -7.39 12.96
N ASP A 137 4.80 -8.07 14.08
CA ASP A 137 5.80 -8.12 15.14
C ASP A 137 6.89 -9.11 14.76
N ARG A 138 8.12 -8.61 14.67
CA ARG A 138 9.31 -9.43 14.41
C ARG A 138 10.39 -9.11 15.44
N PRO A 139 10.46 -9.86 16.55
CA PRO A 139 11.44 -9.61 17.62
C PRO A 139 12.90 -9.61 17.15
N ALA A 140 13.21 -10.38 16.10
CA ALA A 140 14.53 -10.41 15.47
C ALA A 140 14.92 -9.11 14.74
N VAL A 141 13.96 -8.20 14.50
CA VAL A 141 14.18 -6.91 13.84
C VAL A 141 13.73 -5.79 14.78
N PRO A 142 14.56 -5.43 15.78
CA PRO A 142 14.22 -4.42 16.76
C PRO A 142 14.09 -3.02 16.13
N PRO A 143 13.39 -2.08 16.78
CA PRO A 143 13.35 -0.68 16.35
C PRO A 143 14.77 -0.10 16.20
N GLN A 144 15.00 0.65 15.13
CA GLN A 144 16.30 1.27 14.90
C GLN A 144 16.49 2.56 15.71
N GLU A 145 17.72 2.77 16.19
CA GLU A 145 18.09 4.00 16.90
C GLU A 145 17.79 5.25 16.06
N GLY A 146 17.24 6.28 16.70
CA GLY A 146 16.83 7.53 16.02
C GLY A 146 15.53 7.44 15.22
N LEU A 147 14.90 6.25 15.14
CA LEU A 147 13.61 6.03 14.51
C LEU A 147 12.58 5.54 15.53
N VAL A 148 11.30 5.79 15.23
CA VAL A 148 10.17 5.29 16.01
C VAL A 148 9.47 4.20 15.20
N ARG A 149 9.32 3.00 15.77
CA ARG A 149 8.54 1.91 15.16
C ARG A 149 7.09 2.31 15.01
N ALA A 150 6.64 2.44 13.76
CA ALA A 150 5.27 2.75 13.45
C ALA A 150 4.49 1.47 13.12
N VAL A 151 3.18 1.52 13.39
CA VAL A 151 2.24 0.44 13.14
C VAL A 151 1.31 0.86 12.02
N ILE A 152 1.29 0.09 10.94
CA ILE A 152 0.30 0.16 9.87
C ILE A 152 -0.72 -0.94 10.15
N HIS A 153 -1.95 -0.55 10.51
CA HIS A 153 -3.02 -1.51 10.74
C HIS A 153 -3.52 -2.07 9.41
N ARG A 154 -3.62 -1.21 8.40
CA ARG A 154 -4.00 -1.57 7.02
C ARG A 154 -3.48 -0.54 6.05
N ALA A 155 -2.67 -0.96 5.09
CA ALA A 155 -2.37 -0.15 3.93
C ALA A 155 -2.37 -1.00 2.66
N GLY A 156 -2.52 -0.36 1.52
CA GLY A 156 -2.34 -1.04 0.26
C GLY A 156 -2.70 -0.21 -0.95
N PHE A 157 -2.32 -0.75 -2.10
CA PHE A 157 -2.59 -0.21 -3.41
C PHE A 157 -3.55 -1.14 -4.17
N VAL A 158 -4.50 -0.51 -4.86
CA VAL A 158 -5.33 -1.14 -5.89
C VAL A 158 -5.01 -0.41 -7.19
N ILE A 159 -4.41 -1.12 -8.14
CA ILE A 159 -3.97 -0.56 -9.42
C ILE A 159 -4.75 -1.26 -10.53
N GLN A 160 -5.59 -0.50 -11.23
CA GLN A 160 -6.48 -1.03 -12.25
C GLN A 160 -6.08 -0.53 -13.63
N PRO A 161 -6.23 -1.34 -14.69
CA PRO A 161 -6.12 -0.85 -16.06
C PRO A 161 -7.10 0.31 -16.32
N HIS A 162 -6.65 1.36 -17.02
CA HIS A 162 -7.47 2.53 -17.33
C HIS A 162 -7.38 2.95 -18.82
N GLY A 163 -7.39 1.95 -19.71
CA GLY A 163 -7.29 2.14 -21.16
C GLY A 163 -5.94 2.73 -21.62
N ALA A 164 -5.60 2.54 -22.90
CA ALA A 164 -4.46 3.19 -23.57
C ALA A 164 -3.14 3.23 -22.75
N GLY A 165 -2.78 2.13 -22.08
CA GLY A 165 -1.55 2.04 -21.29
C GLY A 165 -1.53 2.89 -20.01
N LYS A 166 -2.70 3.32 -19.50
CA LYS A 166 -2.85 4.07 -18.26
C LYS A 166 -3.31 3.17 -17.11
N SER A 167 -3.12 3.65 -15.89
CA SER A 167 -3.54 2.99 -14.66
C SER A 167 -4.36 3.91 -13.77
N ALA A 168 -5.44 3.40 -13.19
CA ALA A 168 -6.11 4.04 -12.06
C ALA A 168 -5.53 3.45 -10.76
N GLY A 169 -4.77 4.25 -10.03
CA GLY A 169 -4.16 3.85 -8.76
C GLY A 169 -4.95 4.39 -7.58
N THR A 170 -5.26 3.51 -6.62
CA THR A 170 -5.83 3.88 -5.32
C THR A 170 -4.92 3.40 -4.20
N LEU A 171 -4.43 4.32 -3.36
CA LEU A 171 -3.78 4.03 -2.09
C LEU A 171 -4.82 4.16 -0.97
N CYS A 172 -4.89 3.19 -0.07
CA CYS A 172 -5.58 3.30 1.21
C CYS A 172 -4.57 3.05 2.34
N CYS A 173 -4.63 3.84 3.42
CA CYS A 173 -3.79 3.68 4.59
C CYS A 173 -4.56 4.05 5.86
N GLY A 174 -4.42 3.27 6.93
CA GLY A 174 -5.05 3.44 8.23
C GLY A 174 -4.40 2.63 9.33
#